data_AF-A0A9E6CFV7-F1
#
_entry.id   AF-A0A9E6CFV7-F1
#
_cell.length_a   1.000
_cell.length_b   1.000
_cell.length_c   1.000
_cell.angle_alpha   90.00
_cell.angle_beta   90.00
_cell.angle_gamma   90.00
#
_symmetry.space_group_name_H-M   'P 1'
#
loop_
_entity.id
_entity.type
_entity.pdbx_description
1 polymer ?
#
loop_
_entity_poly.entity_id
_entity_poly.type
_entity_poly.pdbx_seq_one_letter_code
_entity_poly.pdbx_strand_id
1 'polypeptide(L)'
;MQFNTTNDGESSQWNHYRDFEKKYLYSPAYSLWGKGSFIPKFDSYLETGLGTKPLLPDKPYLNTDMDPITGMIKQKSFLANHSLYSVIDQLYKRKNMLKDHLYEIDYAICRTDSYLFQLDGFPIGVSPAAEKRRGALENLVQSLEQEKRREEINAFGDFHLLSKDLNEALTGYLSAKRTEGLFKDASQGT
;
A
#
# COMPACT_ATOMS: atom_id res chain seq x y z
N MET A 1 -25.29 -5.49 16.25
CA MET A 1 -23.85 -5.20 16.33
C MET A 1 -23.54 -4.20 15.22
N GLN A 2 -23.35 -2.93 15.58
CA GLN A 2 -23.02 -1.87 14.64
C GLN A 2 -21.50 -1.79 14.51
N PHE A 3 -20.98 -1.92 13.28
CA PHE A 3 -19.58 -1.70 12.97
C PHE A 3 -19.37 -0.19 12.80
N ASN A 4 -18.63 0.43 13.73
CA ASN A 4 -18.15 1.80 13.57
C ASN A 4 -17.02 1.79 12.53
N THR A 5 -17.29 2.35 11.36
CA THR A 5 -16.29 2.73 10.36
C THR A 5 -15.92 4.20 10.57
N THR A 6 -14.84 4.46 11.30
CA THR A 6 -14.06 5.69 11.18
C THR A 6 -12.68 5.41 11.76
N ASN A 7 -11.72 5.14 10.89
CA ASN A 7 -10.30 5.32 11.19
C ASN A 7 -9.59 5.68 9.89
N ASP A 8 -10.00 6.82 9.32
CA ASP A 8 -9.14 7.63 8.46
C ASP A 8 -8.08 8.27 9.39
N GLY A 9 -7.19 7.43 9.89
CA GLY A 9 -6.04 7.84 10.68
C GLY A 9 -4.95 8.31 9.74
N GLU A 10 -5.13 9.49 9.12
CA GLU A 10 -3.96 10.29 8.76
C GLU A 10 -3.10 10.36 10.02
N SER A 11 -1.90 9.76 9.96
CA SER A 11 -1.01 9.65 11.11
C SER A 11 -0.90 11.03 11.77
N SER A 12 -1.29 11.12 13.04
CA SER A 12 -1.29 12.35 13.85
C SER A 12 0.07 13.08 13.82
N GLN A 13 1.14 12.38 13.46
CA GLN A 13 2.49 12.90 13.28
C GLN A 13 2.68 13.69 11.97
N TRP A 14 1.97 13.35 10.89
CA TRP A 14 1.99 14.11 9.61
C TRP A 14 1.38 15.50 9.74
N ASN A 15 0.28 15.60 10.49
CA ASN A 15 -0.31 16.90 10.82
C ASN A 15 0.64 17.72 11.70
N HIS A 16 1.35 17.06 12.63
CA HIS A 16 2.39 17.70 13.44
C HIS A 16 3.60 18.16 12.62
N TYR A 17 4.03 17.42 11.59
CA TYR A 17 5.08 17.83 10.66
C TYR A 17 4.66 19.07 9.85
N ARG A 18 3.46 19.04 9.25
CA ARG A 18 2.90 20.19 8.52
C ARG A 18 2.79 21.45 9.38
N ASP A 19 2.40 21.29 10.64
CA ASP A 19 2.28 22.42 11.56
C ASP A 19 3.64 22.90 12.09
N PHE A 20 4.62 22.01 12.24
CA PHE A 20 6.01 22.37 12.51
C PHE A 20 6.64 23.16 11.36
N GLU A 21 6.43 22.73 10.11
CA GLU A 21 6.88 23.45 8.91
C GLU A 21 6.31 24.86 8.85
N LYS A 22 4.99 25.03 9.06
CA LYS A 22 4.34 26.34 9.07
C LYS A 22 4.86 27.26 10.18
N LYS A 23 5.23 26.70 11.34
CA LYS A 23 5.59 27.48 12.52
C LYS A 23 7.07 27.85 12.57
N TYR A 24 7.97 27.01 12.04
CA TYR A 24 9.41 27.17 12.24
C TYR A 24 10.23 27.27 10.95
N LEU A 25 9.69 26.85 9.81
CA LEU A 25 10.39 26.87 8.52
C LEU A 25 9.84 27.96 7.56
N TYR A 26 8.68 28.55 7.84
CA TYR A 26 8.13 29.67 7.06
C TYR A 26 8.83 31.00 7.40
N SER A 27 9.87 31.33 6.62
CA SER A 27 10.32 32.72 6.45
C SER A 27 9.60 33.34 5.24
N PRO A 28 9.03 34.56 5.32
CA PRO A 28 8.31 35.21 4.21
C PRO A 28 9.09 35.27 2.89
N ALA A 29 10.42 35.19 2.95
CA ALA A 29 11.33 35.23 1.80
C ALA A 29 11.26 34.02 0.86
N TYR A 30 10.67 32.89 1.27
CA TYR A 30 10.60 31.67 0.43
C TYR A 30 9.21 31.41 -0.18
N SER A 31 8.26 32.34 -0.05
CA SER A 31 6.88 32.21 -0.55
C SER A 31 6.71 32.34 -2.08
N LEU A 32 7.81 32.49 -2.83
CA LEU A 32 7.79 32.66 -4.29
C LEU A 32 8.00 31.37 -5.09
N TRP A 33 8.28 30.23 -4.45
CA TRP A 33 8.43 28.95 -5.15
C TRP A 33 7.36 27.95 -4.71
N GLY A 34 6.29 27.88 -5.51
CA GLY A 34 5.48 26.68 -5.66
C GLY A 34 4.48 26.40 -4.53
N LYS A 35 3.37 27.14 -4.49
CA LYS A 35 2.08 26.61 -4.01
C LYS A 35 1.58 25.56 -5.02
N GLY A 36 2.26 24.44 -5.09
CA GLY A 36 1.78 23.23 -5.74
C GLY A 36 1.42 22.25 -4.66
N SER A 37 0.16 22.22 -4.24
CA SER A 37 -0.41 20.99 -3.69
C SER A 37 -0.35 19.96 -4.82
N PHE A 38 0.79 19.28 -4.95
CA PHE A 38 0.90 18.13 -5.84
C PHE A 38 0.20 16.97 -5.12
N ILE A 39 -1.13 17.00 -5.20
CA ILE A 39 -1.95 15.80 -5.08
C ILE A 39 -1.74 15.14 -6.45
N PRO A 40 -0.94 14.07 -6.60
CA PRO A 40 -1.05 13.27 -7.81
C PRO A 40 -2.48 12.71 -7.79
N LYS A 41 -3.34 13.25 -8.65
CA LYS A 41 -4.54 12.52 -9.08
C LYS A 41 -4.03 11.28 -9.81
N PHE A 42 -3.86 10.18 -9.08
CA PHE A 42 -3.30 8.94 -9.60
C PHE A 42 -4.39 7.92 -9.96
N ASP A 43 -5.46 8.40 -10.61
CA ASP A 43 -6.34 7.56 -11.42
C ASP A 43 -5.81 7.58 -12.85
N SER A 44 -4.88 6.69 -13.22
CA SER A 44 -4.68 6.31 -14.65
C SER A 44 -3.64 5.22 -14.97
N TYR A 45 -2.75 4.77 -14.07
CA TYR A 45 -1.62 3.93 -14.50
C TYR A 45 -1.73 2.41 -14.28
N LEU A 46 -2.94 1.84 -14.20
CA LEU A 46 -3.12 0.37 -14.18
C LEU A 46 -3.79 -0.23 -15.42
N GLU A 47 -4.02 0.54 -16.49
CA GLU A 47 -4.64 -0.01 -17.71
C GLU A 47 -3.66 -0.63 -18.72
N THR A 48 -2.35 -0.55 -18.50
CA THR A 48 -1.37 -1.14 -19.43
C THR A 48 -0.51 -2.20 -18.76
N GLY A 49 -0.98 -3.44 -18.84
CA GLY A 49 -0.08 -4.60 -18.95
C GLY A 49 0.05 -5.50 -17.74
N LEU A 50 -1.03 -6.17 -17.33
CA LEU A 50 -1.00 -7.54 -16.80
C LEU A 50 -2.43 -8.08 -16.67
N GLY A 51 -2.87 -8.86 -17.64
CA GLY A 51 -4.03 -9.76 -17.57
C GLY A 51 -5.38 -9.06 -17.42
N THR A 52 -6.22 -9.13 -18.46
CA THR A 52 -7.65 -8.83 -18.37
C THR A 52 -8.24 -9.47 -17.11
N LYS A 53 -8.82 -8.67 -16.20
CA LYS A 53 -9.60 -9.17 -15.07
C LYS A 53 -10.58 -10.23 -15.60
N PRO A 54 -10.60 -11.45 -15.06
CA PRO A 54 -11.57 -12.43 -15.52
C PRO A 54 -12.97 -11.89 -15.21
N LEU A 55 -13.70 -11.51 -16.27
CA LEU A 55 -15.08 -11.08 -16.16
C LEU A 55 -15.87 -12.20 -15.49
N LEU A 56 -16.60 -11.86 -14.42
CA LEU A 56 -17.56 -12.77 -13.80
C LEU A 56 -18.52 -13.23 -14.91
N PRO A 57 -18.68 -14.55 -15.14
CA PRO A 57 -19.66 -15.00 -16.11
C PRO A 57 -21.05 -14.54 -15.69
N ASP A 58 -21.78 -13.93 -16.63
CA ASP A 58 -23.18 -13.54 -16.45
C ASP A 58 -24.01 -14.82 -16.16
N LYS A 59 -24.26 -15.06 -14.87
CA LYS A 59 -25.15 -16.12 -14.34
C LYS A 59 -24.71 -17.57 -14.69
N PRO A 60 -23.71 -18.13 -14.00
CA PRO A 60 -23.10 -19.43 -14.34
C PRO A 60 -23.98 -20.67 -14.09
N TYR A 61 -25.08 -20.54 -13.32
CA TYR A 61 -25.98 -21.64 -12.95
C TYR A 61 -27.16 -21.84 -13.92
N LEU A 62 -27.32 -20.93 -14.89
CA LEU A 62 -28.49 -20.87 -15.77
C LEU A 62 -28.17 -21.23 -17.23
N ASN A 63 -27.00 -21.79 -17.49
CA ASN A 63 -26.75 -22.38 -18.80
C ASN A 63 -27.58 -23.67 -18.88
N THR A 64 -28.75 -23.59 -19.54
CA THR A 64 -29.78 -24.64 -19.62
C THR A 64 -29.25 -25.96 -20.21
N ASP A 65 -28.08 -25.93 -20.84
CA ASP A 65 -27.47 -27.05 -21.53
C ASP A 65 -26.37 -27.76 -20.71
N MET A 66 -26.07 -27.30 -19.49
CA MET A 66 -25.05 -27.90 -18.61
C MET A 66 -25.68 -28.55 -17.38
N ASP A 67 -25.18 -29.75 -17.04
CA ASP A 67 -25.46 -30.39 -15.76
C ASP A 67 -25.12 -29.43 -14.59
N PRO A 68 -26.06 -29.19 -13.65
CA PRO A 68 -25.88 -28.24 -12.56
C PRO A 68 -24.66 -28.56 -11.68
N ILE A 69 -24.29 -29.84 -11.54
CA ILE A 69 -23.10 -30.24 -10.77
C ILE A 69 -21.83 -29.79 -11.49
N THR A 70 -21.74 -30.05 -12.79
CA THR A 70 -20.64 -29.60 -13.66
C THR A 70 -20.51 -28.06 -13.68
N GLY A 71 -21.64 -27.34 -13.72
CA GLY A 71 -21.68 -25.88 -13.63
C GLY A 71 -21.12 -25.35 -12.29
N MET A 72 -21.55 -25.95 -11.18
CA MET A 72 -21.07 -25.59 -9.84
C MET A 72 -19.56 -25.81 -9.69
N ILE A 73 -19.02 -26.93 -10.19
CA ILE A 73 -17.60 -27.24 -10.11
C ILE A 73 -16.76 -26.24 -10.92
N LYS A 74 -17.17 -25.91 -12.15
CA LYS A 74 -16.50 -24.88 -12.97
C LYS A 74 -16.57 -23.49 -12.33
N GLN A 75 -17.68 -23.15 -11.69
CA GLN A 75 -17.77 -21.89 -10.96
C GLN A 75 -16.84 -21.87 -9.75
N LYS A 76 -16.72 -22.98 -9.04
CA LYS A 76 -15.79 -23.08 -7.90
C LYS A 76 -14.34 -22.89 -8.35
N SER A 77 -13.93 -23.50 -9.46
CA SER A 77 -12.57 -23.30 -10.01
C SER A 77 -12.36 -21.86 -10.50
N PHE A 78 -13.37 -21.25 -11.10
CA PHE A 78 -13.36 -19.83 -11.49
C PHE A 78 -13.20 -18.89 -10.29
N LEU A 79 -14.01 -19.06 -9.24
CA LEU A 79 -13.95 -18.23 -8.03
C LEU A 79 -12.61 -18.37 -7.31
N ALA A 80 -12.07 -19.58 -7.24
CA ALA A 80 -10.74 -19.81 -6.65
C ALA A 80 -9.64 -19.11 -7.47
N ASN A 81 -9.73 -19.14 -8.80
CA ASN A 81 -8.81 -18.42 -9.67
C ASN A 81 -8.91 -16.88 -9.50
N HIS A 82 -10.13 -16.35 -9.41
CA HIS A 82 -10.35 -14.93 -9.15
C HIS A 82 -9.78 -14.51 -7.79
N SER A 83 -9.98 -15.33 -6.75
CA SER A 83 -9.39 -15.09 -5.43
C SER A 83 -7.86 -14.99 -5.50
N LEU A 84 -7.21 -15.90 -6.23
CA LEU A 84 -5.76 -15.88 -6.44
C LEU A 84 -5.28 -14.58 -7.11
N TYR A 85 -5.93 -14.15 -8.20
CA TYR A 85 -5.59 -12.88 -8.85
C TYR A 85 -5.84 -11.66 -7.94
N SER A 86 -6.89 -11.69 -7.13
CA SER A 86 -7.17 -10.63 -6.17
C SER A 86 -6.06 -10.48 -5.13
N VAL A 87 -5.57 -11.59 -4.57
CA VAL A 87 -4.47 -11.55 -3.60
C VAL A 87 -3.17 -11.05 -4.25
N ILE A 88 -2.89 -11.47 -5.49
CA ILE A 88 -1.73 -11.00 -6.25
C ILE A 88 -1.81 -9.48 -6.51
N ASP A 89 -2.97 -8.98 -6.94
CA ASP A 89 -3.18 -7.54 -7.13
C ASP A 89 -2.97 -6.74 -5.83
N GLN A 90 -3.47 -7.26 -4.71
CA GLN A 90 -3.24 -6.66 -3.40
C GLN A 90 -1.76 -6.62 -3.00
N LEU A 91 -1.01 -7.71 -3.26
CA LEU A 91 0.44 -7.75 -3.04
C LEU A 91 1.18 -6.67 -3.85
N TYR A 92 0.85 -6.51 -5.13
CA TYR A 92 1.46 -5.48 -5.97
C TYR A 92 1.12 -4.07 -5.48
N LYS A 93 -0.14 -3.81 -5.17
CA LYS A 93 -0.58 -2.50 -4.63
C LYS A 93 0.13 -2.16 -3.33
N ARG A 94 0.16 -3.09 -2.37
CA ARG A 94 0.84 -2.87 -1.08
C ARG A 94 2.34 -2.65 -1.25
N LYS A 95 2.98 -3.37 -2.17
CA LYS A 95 4.40 -3.16 -2.49
C LYS A 95 4.68 -1.76 -3.05
N ASN A 96 3.80 -1.24 -3.89
CA ASN A 96 3.97 0.10 -4.44
C ASN A 96 3.71 1.17 -3.37
N MET A 97 2.63 1.05 -2.59
CA MET A 97 2.35 1.98 -1.49
C MET A 97 3.52 2.06 -0.50
N LEU A 98 4.11 0.92 -0.13
CA LEU A 98 5.29 0.90 0.73
C LEU A 98 6.47 1.67 0.13
N LYS A 99 6.75 1.46 -1.16
CA LYS A 99 7.84 2.18 -1.83
C LYS A 99 7.61 3.69 -1.82
N ASP A 100 6.38 4.11 -2.09
CA ASP A 100 6.01 5.51 -2.12
C ASP A 100 6.16 6.14 -0.72
N HIS A 101 5.66 5.49 0.33
CA HIS A 101 5.82 5.95 1.72
C HIS A 101 7.29 6.04 2.14
N LEU A 102 8.09 4.99 1.86
CA LEU A 102 9.51 5.01 2.21
C LEU A 102 10.27 6.12 1.46
N TYR A 103 9.93 6.34 0.20
CA TYR A 103 10.50 7.43 -0.58
C TYR A 103 10.16 8.81 0.01
N GLU A 104 8.91 9.01 0.43
CA GLU A 104 8.49 10.27 1.08
C GLU A 104 9.22 10.52 2.41
N ILE A 105 9.38 9.48 3.23
CA ILE A 105 10.13 9.57 4.49
C ILE A 105 11.60 9.88 4.22
N ASP A 106 12.23 9.19 3.29
CA ASP A 106 13.64 9.43 2.92
C ASP A 106 13.84 10.85 2.39
N TYR A 107 12.91 11.33 1.55
CA TYR A 107 12.94 12.72 1.07
C TYR A 107 12.81 13.72 2.23
N ALA A 108 11.92 13.47 3.19
CA ALA A 108 11.75 14.33 4.36
C ALA A 108 13.00 14.34 5.26
N ILE A 109 13.68 13.20 5.43
CA ILE A 109 14.96 13.09 6.15
C ILE A 109 16.01 13.94 5.44
N CYS A 110 16.25 13.70 4.14
CA CYS A 110 17.25 14.45 3.36
C CYS A 110 17.00 15.97 3.38
N ARG A 111 15.74 16.38 3.33
CA ARG A 111 15.36 17.79 3.43
C ARG A 111 15.66 18.36 4.82
N THR A 112 15.37 17.61 5.87
CA THR A 112 15.66 18.02 7.26
C THR A 112 17.16 18.13 7.51
N ASP A 113 17.93 17.17 7.02
CA ASP A 113 19.40 17.20 7.06
C ASP A 113 19.98 18.40 6.30
N SER A 114 19.37 18.75 5.16
CA SER A 114 19.76 19.96 4.42
C SER A 114 19.57 21.24 5.24
N TYR A 115 18.52 21.31 6.08
CA TYR A 115 18.35 22.44 7.01
C TYR A 115 19.34 22.40 8.18
N LEU A 116 19.66 21.22 8.70
CA LEU A 116 20.70 21.05 9.73
C LEU A 116 22.06 21.55 9.21
N PHE A 117 22.43 21.16 7.99
CA PHE A 117 23.68 21.60 7.35
C PHE A 117 23.75 23.13 7.20
N GLN A 118 22.62 23.80 6.93
CA GLN A 118 22.58 25.27 6.90
C GLN A 118 22.80 25.90 8.29
N LEU A 119 22.43 25.20 9.36
CA LEU A 119 22.64 25.65 10.74
C LEU A 119 24.06 25.37 11.26
N ASP A 120 24.85 24.53 10.61
CA ASP A 120 26.26 24.29 10.98
C ASP A 120 27.15 25.52 10.82
N GLY A 121 26.73 26.49 10.00
CA GLY A 121 27.38 27.80 9.91
C GLY A 121 27.27 28.64 11.20
N PHE A 122 26.39 28.27 12.14
CA PHE A 122 26.25 28.94 13.43
C PHE A 122 27.00 28.15 14.52
N PRO A 123 28.06 28.72 15.12
CA PRO A 123 28.79 28.04 16.18
C PRO A 123 27.90 27.77 17.38
N ILE A 124 28.12 26.61 18.02
CA ILE A 124 27.38 26.18 19.21
C ILE A 124 27.52 27.23 20.32
N GLY A 125 26.42 27.54 21.00
CA GLY A 125 26.38 28.47 22.12
C GLY A 125 26.36 29.96 21.76
N VAL A 126 26.50 30.31 20.47
CA VAL A 126 26.46 31.72 20.02
C VAL A 126 25.03 32.23 19.88
N SER A 127 24.09 31.36 19.45
CA SER A 127 22.69 31.70 19.31
C SER A 127 21.80 30.63 19.94
N PRO A 128 21.17 30.92 21.10
CA PRO A 128 20.21 30.00 21.73
C PRO A 128 19.04 29.63 20.81
N ALA A 129 18.67 30.54 19.90
CA ALA A 129 17.61 30.29 18.93
C ALA A 129 18.04 29.28 17.84
N ALA A 130 19.29 29.35 17.38
CA ALA A 130 19.84 28.40 16.41
C ALA A 130 19.97 27.01 17.05
N GLU A 131 20.45 26.93 18.30
CA GLU A 131 20.59 25.68 19.03
C GLU A 131 19.24 24.98 19.26
N LYS A 132 18.22 25.76 19.64
CA LYS A 132 16.86 25.23 19.79
C LYS A 132 16.30 24.67 18.47
N ARG A 133 16.58 25.33 17.34
CA ARG A 133 16.16 24.83 16.02
C ARG A 133 16.94 23.58 15.62
N ARG A 134 18.26 23.54 15.87
CA ARG A 134 19.09 22.36 15.63
C ARG A 134 18.54 21.14 16.38
N GLY A 135 18.34 21.26 17.70
CA GLY A 135 17.78 20.15 18.49
C GLY A 135 16.36 19.75 18.06
N ALA A 136 15.54 20.68 17.59
CA ALA A 136 14.21 20.34 17.06
C ALA A 136 14.29 19.56 15.74
N LEU A 137 15.21 19.93 14.84
CA LEU A 137 15.43 19.24 13.57
C LEU A 137 16.10 17.87 13.78
N GLU A 138 17.06 17.75 14.70
CA GLU A 138 17.66 16.47 15.08
C GLU A 138 16.63 15.49 15.64
N ASN A 139 15.76 15.96 16.55
CA ASN A 139 14.64 15.15 17.05
C ASN A 139 13.68 14.74 15.93
N LEU A 140 13.47 15.63 14.94
CA LEU A 140 12.63 15.33 13.80
C LEU A 140 13.24 14.23 12.92
N VAL A 141 14.53 14.30 12.61
CA VAL A 141 15.25 13.23 11.88
C VAL A 141 15.11 11.90 12.61
N GLN A 142 15.39 11.87 13.92
CA GLN A 142 15.24 10.65 14.72
C GLN A 142 13.80 10.09 14.68
N SER A 143 12.79 10.97 14.70
CA SER A 143 11.40 10.55 14.63
C SER A 143 11.03 9.95 13.27
N LEU A 144 11.54 10.54 12.17
CA LEU A 144 11.35 10.06 10.80
C LEU A 144 12.07 8.72 10.58
N GLU A 145 13.28 8.54 11.11
CA GLU A 145 14.00 7.26 11.05
C GLU A 145 13.29 6.16 11.86
N GLN A 146 12.66 6.51 12.98
CA GLN A 146 11.82 5.57 13.71
C GLN A 146 10.56 5.22 12.92
N GLU A 147 9.95 6.19 12.25
CA GLU A 147 8.80 5.97 11.38
C GLU A 147 9.13 5.05 10.21
N LYS A 148 10.26 5.28 9.54
CA LYS A 148 10.79 4.39 8.49
C LYS A 148 10.87 2.94 8.97
N ARG A 149 11.49 2.71 10.14
CA ARG A 149 11.61 1.37 10.72
C ARG A 149 10.25 0.76 11.06
N ARG A 150 9.30 1.55 11.58
CA ARG A 150 7.94 1.07 11.86
C ARG A 150 7.24 0.64 10.58
N GLU A 151 7.35 1.43 9.52
CA GLU A 151 6.73 1.11 8.23
C GLU A 151 7.30 -0.17 7.63
N GLU A 152 8.62 -0.35 7.68
CA GLU A 152 9.28 -1.59 7.25
C GLU A 152 8.81 -2.83 8.03
N ILE A 153 8.66 -2.71 9.36
CA ILE A 153 8.18 -3.80 10.22
C ILE A 153 6.71 -4.12 9.93
N ASN A 154 5.85 -3.10 9.79
CA ASN A 154 4.44 -3.27 9.48
C ASN A 154 4.27 -3.95 8.12
N ALA A 155 5.04 -3.51 7.11
CA ALA A 155 5.04 -4.11 5.79
C ALA A 155 5.44 -5.58 5.80
N PHE A 156 6.41 -5.96 6.63
CA PHE A 156 6.78 -7.37 6.79
C PHE A 156 5.60 -8.22 7.27
N GLY A 157 4.87 -7.76 8.29
CA GLY A 157 3.68 -8.45 8.80
C GLY A 157 2.58 -8.59 7.74
N ASP A 158 2.34 -7.52 6.99
CA ASP A 158 1.37 -7.48 5.89
C ASP A 158 1.73 -8.44 4.75
N PHE A 159 2.99 -8.44 4.31
CA PHE A 159 3.45 -9.37 3.27
C PHE A 159 3.38 -10.82 3.74
N HIS A 160 3.66 -11.07 5.02
CA HIS A 160 3.54 -12.41 5.59
C HIS A 160 2.07 -12.90 5.54
N LEU A 161 1.13 -12.05 5.94
CA LEU A 161 -0.31 -12.36 5.89
C LEU A 161 -0.78 -12.62 4.46
N LEU A 162 -0.46 -11.70 3.53
CA LEU A 162 -0.84 -11.85 2.12
C LEU A 162 -0.19 -13.07 1.46
N SER A 163 1.03 -13.45 1.86
CA SER A 163 1.69 -14.67 1.38
C SER A 163 0.97 -15.93 1.89
N LYS A 164 0.49 -15.91 3.13
CA LYS A 164 -0.34 -16.99 3.67
C LYS A 164 -1.66 -17.10 2.90
N ASP A 165 -2.35 -15.98 2.68
CA ASP A 165 -3.61 -15.93 1.93
C ASP A 165 -3.42 -16.41 0.49
N LEU A 166 -2.29 -16.06 -0.15
CA LEU A 166 -1.94 -16.54 -1.49
C LEU A 166 -1.77 -18.06 -1.52
N ASN A 167 -1.07 -18.62 -0.54
CA ASN A 167 -0.89 -20.07 -0.44
C ASN A 167 -2.23 -20.79 -0.21
N GLU A 168 -3.11 -20.22 0.61
CA GLU A 168 -4.46 -20.74 0.83
C GLU A 168 -5.30 -20.69 -0.45
N ALA A 169 -5.30 -19.54 -1.15
CA ALA A 169 -6.00 -19.38 -2.42
C ALA A 169 -5.46 -20.33 -3.51
N LEU A 170 -4.14 -20.51 -3.58
CA LEU A 170 -3.50 -21.44 -4.51
C LEU A 170 -3.89 -22.89 -4.21
N THR A 171 -3.87 -23.29 -2.95
CA THR A 171 -4.28 -24.63 -2.52
C THR A 171 -5.76 -24.87 -2.84
N GLY A 172 -6.61 -23.86 -2.59
CA GLY A 172 -8.02 -23.86 -2.96
C GLY A 172 -8.22 -24.05 -4.47
N TYR A 173 -7.50 -23.29 -5.29
CA TYR A 173 -7.54 -23.41 -6.75
C TYR A 173 -7.09 -24.79 -7.25
N LEU A 174 -5.96 -25.31 -6.75
CA LEU A 174 -5.44 -26.63 -7.13
C LEU A 174 -6.43 -27.74 -6.77
N SER A 175 -7.07 -27.66 -5.61
CA SER A 175 -8.09 -28.63 -5.20
C SER A 175 -9.32 -28.58 -6.11
N ALA A 176 -9.82 -27.38 -6.44
CA ALA A 176 -10.96 -27.20 -7.33
C ALA A 176 -10.66 -27.67 -8.76
N LYS A 177 -9.44 -27.42 -9.25
CA LYS A 177 -8.99 -27.88 -10.58
C LYS A 177 -8.83 -29.40 -10.63
N ARG A 178 -8.32 -30.03 -9.56
CA ARG A 178 -8.24 -31.49 -9.46
C ARG A 178 -9.63 -32.10 -9.50
N THR A 179 -10.59 -31.55 -8.75
CA THR A 179 -11.98 -32.03 -8.82
C THR A 179 -12.56 -31.87 -10.23
N GLU A 180 -12.34 -30.73 -10.89
CA GLU A 180 -12.81 -30.53 -12.26
C GLU A 180 -12.23 -31.57 -13.24
N GLY A 181 -10.96 -31.94 -13.11
CA GLY A 181 -10.32 -33.00 -13.90
C GLY A 181 -10.97 -34.37 -13.69
N LEU A 182 -11.13 -34.78 -12.43
CA LEU A 182 -11.73 -36.08 -12.08
C LEU A 182 -13.16 -36.23 -12.64
N PHE A 183 -13.95 -35.16 -12.61
CA PHE A 183 -15.30 -35.18 -13.16
C PHE A 183 -15.33 -35.23 -14.70
N LYS A 184 -14.36 -34.60 -15.38
CA LYS A 184 -14.23 -34.71 -16.85
C LYS A 184 -13.88 -36.14 -17.25
N ASP A 185 -12.93 -36.76 -16.55
CA ASP A 185 -12.50 -38.13 -16.83
C ASP A 185 -13.63 -39.14 -16.59
N ALA A 186 -14.44 -38.94 -15.55
CA ALA A 186 -15.62 -39.75 -15.27
C ALA A 186 -16.73 -39.61 -16.34
N SER A 187 -16.85 -38.45 -16.97
CA SER A 187 -17.86 -38.20 -18.02
C SER A 187 -17.49 -38.74 -19.41
N GLN A 188 -16.22 -39.08 -19.64
CA GLN A 188 -15.72 -39.60 -20.93
C GLN A 188 -15.60 -41.14 -20.98
N GLY A 189 -15.88 -41.82 -19.85
CA GLY A 189 -15.74 -43.28 -19.69
C GLY A 189 -17.01 -44.10 -19.96
N THR A 190 -18.06 -43.51 -20.54
CA THR A 190 -19.32 -44.16 -20.96
C THR A 190 -19.55 -43.94 -22.44
#